data_AF-A0A352NE14-F1
#
_entry.id   AF-A0A352NE14-F1
#
_cell.length_a   1.000
_cell.length_b   1.000
_cell.length_c   1.000
_cell.angle_alpha   90.00
_cell.angle_beta   90.00
_cell.angle_gamma   90.00
#
_symmetry.space_group_name_H-M   'P 1'
#
loop_
_entity.id
_entity.type
_entity.pdbx_description
1 polymer ?
#
loop_
_entity_poly.entity_id
_entity_poly.type
_entity_poly.pdbx_seq_one_letter_code
_entity_poly.pdbx_strand_id
1 'polypeptide(L)' 'MNYEKFFSDVKEWIEKCNSQAIKLGFFEEDFWTWVIMSLGELSTKYNNHPLAMKQTFMLMDWLDDTYKEAKDGA' A
#
# COMPACT_ATOMS: atom_id res chain seq x y z
N MET A 1 -1.82 -17.66 10.70
CA MET A 1 -2.26 -16.28 10.39
C MET A 1 -3.70 -16.11 10.85
N ASN A 2 -4.06 -14.96 11.42
CA ASN A 2 -5.46 -14.60 11.68
C ASN A 2 -5.95 -13.78 10.48
N TYR A 3 -6.86 -14.35 9.68
CA TYR A 3 -7.31 -13.74 8.43
C TYR A 3 -8.21 -12.51 8.64
N GLU A 4 -9.06 -12.55 9.66
CA GLU A 4 -9.92 -11.41 10.00
C GLU A 4 -9.06 -10.20 10.37
N LYS A 5 -8.07 -10.40 11.24
CA LYS A 5 -7.15 -9.32 11.61
C LYS A 5 -6.31 -8.84 10.43
N PHE A 6 -5.85 -9.75 9.58
CA PHE A 6 -5.11 -9.41 8.37
C PHE A 6 -5.89 -8.49 7.44
N PHE A 7 -7.12 -8.86 7.08
CA PHE A 7 -7.92 -8.05 6.17
C PHE A 7 -8.40 -6.75 6.82
N SER A 8 -8.59 -6.70 8.15
CA SER A 8 -8.78 -5.44 8.87
C SER A 8 -7.58 -4.51 8.72
N ASP A 9 -6.36 -5.01 8.90
CA ASP A 9 -5.14 -4.20 8.75
C ASP A 9 -4.93 -3.74 7.31
N VAL A 10 -5.28 -4.57 6.31
CA VAL A 10 -5.24 -4.18 4.89
C VAL A 10 -6.19 -3.02 4.63
N LYS A 11 -7.43 -3.10 5.15
CA LYS A 11 -8.39 -1.99 5.05
C LYS A 11 -7.85 -0.72 5.70
N GLU A 12 -7.34 -0.82 6.94
CA GLU A 12 -6.76 0.32 7.67
C GLU A 12 -5.57 0.92 6.90
N TRP A 13 -4.75 0.09 6.24
CA TRP A 13 -3.64 0.55 5.42
C TRP A 13 -4.12 1.36 4.20
N ILE A 14 -5.19 0.92 3.52
CA ILE A 14 -5.77 1.65 2.38
C ILE A 14 -6.28 3.03 2.81
N GLU A 15 -7.00 3.10 3.93
CA GLU A 15 -7.48 4.37 4.48
C GLU A 15 -6.31 5.31 4.83
N LYS A 16 -5.24 4.76 5.40
CA LYS A 16 -4.03 5.53 5.71
C LYS A 16 -3.28 5.95 4.44
N CYS A 17 -3.22 5.10 3.42
CA CYS A 17 -2.58 5.40 2.13
C CYS A 17 -3.19 6.66 1.51
N ASN A 18 -4.53 6.76 1.47
CA ASN A 18 -5.24 7.95 0.99
C ASN A 18 -4.83 9.21 1.79
N SER A 19 -4.74 9.11 3.12
CA SER A 19 -4.30 10.24 3.94
C SER A 19 -2.85 10.65 3.67
N GLN A 20 -1.95 9.70 3.40
CA GLN A 20 -0.54 9.97 3.12
C GLN A 20 -0.34 10.53 1.70
N ALA A 21 -1.13 10.09 0.71
CA ALA A 21 -1.08 10.63 -0.64
C ALA A 21 -1.34 12.15 -0.65
N ILE A 22 -2.26 12.63 0.19
CA ILE A 22 -2.51 14.07 0.37
C ILE A 22 -1.37 14.75 1.14
N LYS A 23 -0.91 14.12 2.22
CA LYS A 23 0.05 14.73 3.16
C LYS A 23 1.47 14.83 2.58
N LEU A 24 1.93 13.77 1.92
CA LEU A 24 3.30 13.65 1.40
C LEU A 24 3.38 14.05 -0.08
N GLY A 25 2.24 14.14 -0.76
CA GLY A 25 2.16 14.39 -2.20
C GLY A 25 2.28 13.09 -2.99
N PHE A 26 1.20 12.67 -3.65
CA PHE A 26 1.12 11.40 -4.37
C PHE A 26 2.21 11.20 -5.44
N PHE A 27 2.66 12.28 -6.06
CA PHE A 27 3.72 12.26 -7.09
C PHE A 27 5.13 12.41 -6.52
N GLU A 28 5.27 12.66 -5.20
CA GLU A 28 6.55 12.90 -4.55
C GLU A 28 7.18 11.60 -4.04
N GLU A 29 8.51 11.56 -4.02
CA GLU A 29 9.29 10.39 -3.58
C GLU A 29 8.98 9.98 -2.13
N ASP A 30 8.68 10.94 -1.26
CA ASP A 30 8.34 10.71 0.13
C ASP A 30 7.10 9.81 0.30
N PHE A 31 6.10 9.98 -0.56
CA PHE A 31 4.91 9.12 -0.56
C PHE A 31 5.27 7.68 -0.94
N TRP A 32 6.04 7.50 -2.01
CA TRP A 32 6.41 6.17 -2.51
C TRP A 32 7.36 5.43 -1.55
N THR A 33 8.27 6.16 -0.90
CA THR A 33 9.09 5.63 0.19
C THR A 33 8.21 5.12 1.33
N TRP A 34 7.19 5.90 1.72
CA TRP A 34 6.24 5.47 2.74
C TRP A 34 5.44 4.23 2.33
N VAL A 35 4.98 4.16 1.08
CA VAL A 35 4.25 3.00 0.54
C VAL A 35 5.10 1.74 0.66
N ILE A 36 6.33 1.76 0.14
CA ILE A 36 7.23 0.59 0.14
C ILE A 36 7.52 0.13 1.57
N MET A 37 7.87 1.06 2.46
CA MET A 37 8.19 0.74 3.85
C MET A 37 6.99 0.15 4.59
N SER A 38 5.81 0.78 4.47
CA SER A 38 4.62 0.35 5.20
C SER A 38 4.01 -0.96 4.67
N LEU A 39 4.13 -1.24 3.36
CA LEU A 39 3.77 -2.55 2.80
C LEU A 39 4.72 -3.65 3.27
N GLY A 40 6.02 -3.38 3.37
CA GLY A 40 6.99 -4.31 3.94
C GLY A 40 6.73 -4.61 5.42
N GLU A 41 6.34 -3.60 6.20
CA GLU A 41 5.90 -3.77 7.59
C GLU A 41 4.62 -4.63 7.67
N LEU A 42 3.64 -4.39 6.78
CA LEU A 42 2.40 -5.15 6.73
C LEU A 42 2.67 -6.64 6.43
N SER A 43 3.50 -6.98 5.45
CA SER A 43 3.82 -8.38 5.16
C SER A 43 4.59 -9.04 6.31
N THR A 44 5.55 -8.32 6.90
CA THR A 44 6.39 -8.82 8.00
C THR A 44 5.58 -9.09 9.27
N LYS A 45 4.58 -8.25 9.57
CA LYS A 45 3.63 -8.45 10.69
C LYS A 45 2.95 -9.83 10.64
N TYR A 46 2.75 -10.36 9.43
CA TYR A 46 2.15 -11.66 9.18
C TYR A 46 3.17 -12.74 8.82
N ASN A 47 4.42 -12.56 9.26
CA ASN A 47 5.55 -13.47 9.03
C ASN A 47 5.77 -13.80 7.54
N ASN A 48 5.58 -12.80 6.67
CA ASN A 48 5.68 -12.93 5.22
C ASN A 48 4.87 -14.09 4.65
N HIS A 49 3.70 -14.36 5.25
CA HIS A 49 2.79 -15.38 4.75
C HIS A 49 2.49 -15.14 3.25
N PRO A 50 2.43 -16.18 2.40
CA PRO A 50 2.29 -15.99 0.94
C PRO A 50 1.12 -15.11 0.52
N LEU A 51 -0.03 -15.24 1.20
CA LEU A 51 -1.19 -14.38 0.96
C LEU A 51 -0.92 -12.91 1.34
N ALA A 52 -0.21 -12.65 2.44
CA ALA A 52 0.14 -11.28 2.84
C ALA A 52 1.08 -10.64 1.82
N MET A 53 2.11 -11.36 1.36
CA MET A 53 3.01 -10.92 0.29
C MET A 53 2.25 -10.63 -1.02
N LYS A 54 1.35 -11.53 -1.43
CA LYS A 54 0.53 -11.32 -2.64
C LYS A 54 -0.36 -10.09 -2.51
N GLN A 55 -0.95 -9.87 -1.34
CA GLN A 55 -1.78 -8.70 -1.09
C GLN A 55 -0.98 -7.41 -1.14
N THR A 56 0.24 -7.37 -0.61
CA THR A 56 1.07 -6.16 -0.66
C THR A 56 1.54 -5.84 -2.08
N PHE A 57 1.89 -6.85 -2.88
CA PHE A 57 2.18 -6.64 -4.31
C PHE A 57 0.96 -6.10 -5.06
N MET A 58 -0.23 -6.68 -4.86
CA MET A 58 -1.45 -6.18 -5.50
C MET A 58 -1.76 -4.72 -5.15
N LEU A 59 -1.53 -4.31 -3.89
CA LEU A 59 -1.73 -2.91 -3.48
C LEU A 59 -0.69 -1.97 -4.12
N MET A 60 0.55 -2.41 -4.29
CA MET A 60 1.57 -1.65 -5.01
C MET A 60 1.22 -1.50 -6.49
N ASP A 61 0.80 -2.58 -7.15
CA ASP A 61 0.38 -2.56 -8.56
C ASP A 61 -0.82 -1.61 -8.76
N TRP A 62 -1.81 -1.65 -7.87
CA TRP A 62 -2.95 -0.73 -7.90
C TRP A 62 -2.51 0.74 -7.81
N LEU A 63 -1.54 1.06 -6.95
CA LEU A 63 -1.03 2.43 -6.83
C LEU A 63 -0.23 2.85 -8.07
N ASP A 64 0.58 1.96 -8.63
CA ASP A 64 1.36 2.23 -9.86
C ASP A 64 0.43 2.48 -11.05
N ASP A 65 -0.64 1.70 -11.20
CA ASP A 65 -1.66 1.93 -12.23
C ASP A 65 -2.38 3.25 -12.01
N THR A 66 -2.75 3.58 -10.76
CA THR A 66 -3.34 4.89 -10.40
C THR A 66 -2.39 6.04 -10.74
N TYR A 67 -1.08 5.87 -10.52
CA TYR A 67 -0.07 6.86 -10.87
C TYR A 67 0.03 7.09 -12.37
N LYS A 68 0.05 6.02 -13.17
CA LYS A 68 0.07 6.11 -14.63
C LYS A 68 -1.17 6.81 -15.15
N GLU A 69 -2.36 6.40 -14.70
CA GLU A 69 -3.62 7.04 -15.10
C GLU A 69 -3.65 8.54 -14.76
N ALA A 70 -3.19 8.91 -13.56
CA ALA A 70 -3.17 10.30 -13.13
C ALA A 70 -2.12 11.13 -13.89
N LYS A 71 -1.03 10.51 -14.34
CA LYS A 71 0.04 11.17 -15.13
C LYS A 71 -0.30 11.29 -16.60
N ASP A 72 -0.93 10.27 -17.19
CA ASP A 72 -1.33 10.24 -18.61
C ASP A 72 -2.59 11.09 -18.85
N GLY A 73 -3.41 11.30 -17.81
CA GLY A 73 -4.58 12.18 -17.84
C GLY A 73 -4.32 13.64 -17.46
N ALA A 74 -3.10 14.01 -17.04
CA ALA A 74 -2.67 15.37 -16.66
C ALA A 74 -1.92 16.07 -17.79
#